data_AF-A0A183J8P1-F1
#
_entry.id   AF-A0A183J8P1-F1
#
_cell.length_a   1.000
_cell.length_b   1.000
_cell.length_c   1.000
_cell.angle_alpha   90.00
_cell.angle_beta   90.00
_cell.angle_gamma   90.00
#
_symmetry.space_group_name_H-M   'P 1'
#
loop_
_entity.id
_entity.type
_entity.pdbx_description
1 polymer ?
#
loop_
_entity_poly.entity_id
_entity_poly.type
_entity_poly.pdbx_seq_one_letter_code
_entity_poly.pdbx_strand_id
1 'polypeptide(L)' 'MLVSFLNDVKVYNLTAGKSLPEWLSERKRRKLLRGDVELQRRIELIQDFGMPDASSCVQLTNDHNYIYAAGI' A
#
# COMPACT_ATOMS: atom_id res chain seq x y z
N MET A 1 -2.26 -6.94 -4.57
CA MET A 1 -2.90 -7.66 -3.47
C MET A 1 -2.50 -9.11 -3.57
N LEU A 2 -1.97 -9.67 -2.48
CA LEU A 2 -1.67 -11.09 -2.37
C LEU A 2 -2.63 -11.71 -1.35
N VAL A 3 -3.17 -12.88 -1.67
CA VAL A 3 -4.05 -13.63 -0.77
C VAL A 3 -3.30 -14.86 -0.29
N SER A 4 -3.16 -15.01 1.02
CA SER A 4 -2.65 -16.23 1.64
C SER A 4 -3.76 -16.90 2.45
N PHE A 5 -3.65 -18.21 2.62
CA PHE A 5 -4.52 -18.99 3.48
C PHE A 5 -3.71 -19.52 4.65
N LEU A 6 -4.13 -19.18 5.85
CA LEU A 6 -3.53 -19.66 7.08
C LEU A 6 -4.64 -20.11 8.02
N ASN A 7 -4.58 -21.36 8.50
CA ASN A 7 -5.56 -21.94 9.42
C ASN A 7 -7.02 -21.77 8.94
N ASP A 8 -7.29 -22.07 7.66
CA ASP A 8 -8.60 -21.89 7.01
C ASP A 8 -9.15 -20.45 6.98
N VAL A 9 -8.31 -19.45 7.28
CA VAL A 9 -8.64 -18.03 7.18
C VAL A 9 -7.89 -17.39 6.03
N LYS A 10 -8.60 -16.57 5.24
CA LYS A 10 -8.01 -15.75 4.18
C LYS A 10 -7.32 -14.53 4.79
N VAL A 11 -6.02 -14.41 4.57
CA VAL A 11 -5.23 -13.25 4.93
C VAL A 11 -4.93 -12.45 3.66
N TYR A 12 -5.20 -11.16 3.73
CA TYR A 12 -5.12 -10.23 2.61
C TYR A 12 -3.97 -9.27 2.81
N ASN A 13 -2.89 -9.46 2.04
CA ASN A 13 -1.77 -8.54 2.04
C ASN A 13 -1.99 -7.46 0.97
N LEU A 14 -2.22 -6.22 1.43
CA LEU A 14 -2.49 -5.06 0.59
C LEU A 14 -1.23 -4.39 0.06
N THR A 15 -0.09 -4.50 0.76
CA THR A 15 1.20 -3.95 0.33
C THR A 15 1.85 -4.84 -0.73
N ALA A 16 1.59 -6.14 -0.69
CA ALA A 16 2.06 -7.08 -1.69
C ALA A 16 1.31 -6.90 -3.03
N GLY A 17 1.99 -6.37 -4.04
CA GLY A 17 1.44 -6.24 -5.39
C GLY A 17 2.25 -5.30 -6.27
N LYS A 18 1.85 -5.20 -7.55
CA LYS A 18 2.40 -4.23 -8.49
C LYS A 18 1.91 -2.82 -8.11
N SER A 19 2.76 -2.03 -7.45
CA SER A 19 2.55 -0.58 -7.35
C SER A 19 3.01 0.09 -8.65
N LEU A 20 2.35 1.20 -9.01
CA LEU A 20 2.88 2.02 -10.10
C LEU A 20 4.13 2.75 -9.57
N PRO A 21 5.23 2.80 -10.34
CA PRO A 21 6.43 3.47 -9.88
C PRO A 21 6.16 4.96 -9.65
N GLU A 22 6.74 5.51 -8.59
CA GLU A 22 6.54 6.90 -8.19
C GLU A 22 7.17 7.91 -9.18
N TRP A 23 8.23 7.50 -9.88
CA TRP A 23 8.90 8.28 -10.92
C TRP A 23 8.09 8.38 -12.24
N LEU A 24 6.95 7.71 -12.35
CA LEU A 24 6.14 7.74 -13.56
C LEU A 24 5.38 9.07 -13.68
N SER A 25 5.57 9.77 -14.80
CA SER A 25 4.85 11.03 -15.03
C SER A 25 3.33 10.84 -15.00
N GLU A 26 2.61 11.85 -14.50
CA GLU A 26 1.17 11.74 -14.28
C GLU A 26 0.39 11.43 -15.57
N ARG A 27 0.87 11.93 -16.72
CA ARG A 27 0.30 11.60 -18.04
C ARG A 27 0.42 10.11 -18.36
N LYS A 28 1.58 9.49 -18.09
CA LYS A 28 1.79 8.05 -18.29
C LYS A 28 0.98 7.24 -17.29
N ARG A 29 0.90 7.69 -16.02
CA ARG A 29 0.07 7.08 -14.97
C ARG A 29 -1.41 7.01 -15.40
N ARG A 30 -1.97 8.14 -15.86
CA ARG A 30 -3.36 8.23 -16.36
C ARG A 30 -3.60 7.36 -17.60
N LYS A 31 -2.64 7.24 -18.51
CA LYS A 31 -2.76 6.38 -19.70
C LYS A 31 -2.83 4.90 -19.32
N LEU A 32 -2.02 4.46 -18.36
CA LEU A 32 -2.04 3.09 -17.84
C LEU A 32 -3.34 2.79 -17.08
N LEU A 33 -3.79 3.71 -16.22
CA LEU A 33 -5.07 3.61 -15.49
C LEU A 33 -6.28 3.49 -16.42
N ARG A 34 -6.24 4.07 -17.62
CA ARG A 34 -7.32 3.95 -18.62
C ARG A 34 -7.27 2.66 -19.41
N GLY A 35 -6.09 2.06 -19.58
CA GLY A 35 -5.90 0.87 -20.42
C GLY A 35 -6.07 -0.45 -19.67
N ASP A 36 -6.04 -0.42 -18.34
CA ASP A 36 -5.97 -1.62 -17.51
C ASP A 36 -7.01 -1.56 -16.37
N VAL A 37 -8.04 -2.41 -16.48
CA VAL A 37 -9.17 -2.48 -15.56
C VAL A 37 -8.72 -2.94 -14.17
N GLU A 38 -7.68 -3.78 -14.08
CA GLU A 38 -7.13 -4.22 -12.80
C GLU A 38 -6.44 -3.07 -12.07
N LEU A 39 -5.69 -2.22 -12.80
CA LEU A 39 -5.05 -1.04 -12.22
C LEU A 39 -6.08 0.00 -11.77
N GLN A 40 -7.25 0.08 -12.41
CA GLN A 40 -8.31 1.03 -12.07
C GLN A 40 -9.08 0.65 -10.81
N ARG A 41 -9.30 -0.64 -10.56
CA ARG A 41 -10.09 -1.15 -9.42
C ARG A 41 -9.24 -1.51 -8.19
N ARG A 42 -7.93 -1.30 -8.26
CA ARG A 42 -7.03 -1.70 -7.18
C ARG A 42 -7.24 -0.83 -5.94
N ILE A 43 -7.02 -1.45 -4.78
CA ILE A 43 -6.86 -0.74 -3.52
C ILE A 43 -5.49 -0.06 -3.58
N GLU A 44 -5.46 1.27 -3.42
CA GLU A 44 -4.23 2.04 -3.28
C GLU A 44 -4.01 2.40 -1.81
N LEU A 45 -2.78 2.29 -1.34
CA LEU A 45 -2.37 2.88 -0.08
C LEU A 45 -2.17 4.37 -0.30
N ILE A 46 -2.70 5.19 0.60
CA ILE A 46 -2.62 6.67 0.51
C ILE A 46 -1.25 7.16 1.01
N GLN A 47 -0.66 6.43 1.96
CA GLN A 47 0.63 6.73 2.57
C GLN A 47 1.52 5.50 2.44
N ASP A 48 2.71 5.68 1.87
CA ASP A 48 3.75 4.66 1.81
C ASP A 48 4.74 4.91 2.95
N PHE A 49 4.68 4.07 4.00
CA PHE A 49 5.59 4.17 5.15
C PHE A 49 6.90 3.44 4.84
N GLY A 50 7.80 4.12 4.14
CA GLY A 50 9.16 3.65 3.94
C GLY A 50 10.03 3.94 5.16
N MET A 51 10.59 2.89 5.78
CA MET A 51 11.62 3.01 6.82
C MET A 51 12.88 2.29 6.33
N PRO A 52 14.03 2.97 6.26
CA PRO A 52 15.23 2.44 5.61
C PRO A 52 15.78 1.19 6.29
N ASP A 53 15.74 1.14 7.63
CA ASP A 53 16.17 -0.02 8.40
C ASP A 53 14.97 -0.80 8.95
N ALA A 54 14.27 -0.29 9.98
CA ALA A 54 13.08 -0.91 10.54
C ALA A 54 12.20 0.04 11.36
N SER A 55 10.89 -0.22 11.42
CA SER A 55 10.03 0.31 12.49
C SER A 55 10.20 -0.52 13.76
N SER A 56 10.31 0.17 14.90
CA SER A 56 10.19 -0.41 16.23
C SER A 56 8.77 -0.29 16.79
N CYS A 57 8.03 0.76 16.41
CA CYS A 57 6.63 0.92 16.78
C CYS A 57 5.81 1.60 15.68
N VAL A 58 4.54 1.20 15.58
CA VAL A 58 3.51 1.86 14.77
C VAL A 58 2.23 1.93 15.59
N GLN A 59 1.70 3.13 15.80
CA GLN A 59 0.49 3.36 16.58
C GLN A 59 -0.43 4.38 15.90
N LEU A 60 -1.74 4.21 16.11
CA LEU A 60 -2.76 5.16 15.69
C LEU A 60 -3.14 6.05 16.86
N THR A 61 -3.48 7.31 16.58
CA THR A 61 -4.18 8.14 17.56
C THR A 61 -5.59 7.59 17.83
N ASN A 62 -6.13 7.84 19.03
CA ASN A 62 -7.48 7.37 19.39
C ASN A 62 -8.58 7.92 18.47
N ASP A 63 -8.36 9.09 17.88
CA ASP A 63 -9.25 9.71 16.90
C ASP A 63 -9.05 9.18 15.46
N HIS A 64 -8.08 8.28 15.26
CA HIS A 64 -7.70 7.66 13.98
C HIS A 64 -7.28 8.64 12.88
N ASN A 65 -6.98 9.89 13.22
CA ASN A 65 -6.57 10.90 12.25
C ASN A 65 -5.08 10.86 11.93
N TYR A 66 -4.26 10.27 12.80
CA TYR A 66 -2.80 10.25 12.66
C TYR A 66 -2.21 8.88 12.96
N ILE A 67 -1.07 8.63 12.31
CA ILE A 67 -0.24 7.44 12.50
C ILE A 67 1.13 7.90 12.99
N TYR A 68 1.56 7.34 14.12
CA TYR A 68 2.93 7.49 14.62
C TYR A 68 3.73 6.25 14.26
N ALA A 69 4.86 6.43 13.59
CA ALA A 69 5.82 5.38 13.31
C ALA A 69 7.19 5.82 13.83
N ALA A 70 7.83 5.00 14.66
CA ALA A 70 9.20 5.21 15.11
C ALA A 70 10.04 3.97 14.81
N GLY A 71 11.33 4.18 14.54
CA GLY A 71 12.25 3.16 14.07
C GLY A 71 13.69 3.47 14.42
N ILE A 72 14.57 2.52 14.10
CA ILE A 72 16.03 2.68 14.14
C ILE A 72 16.49 3.17 12.77
#